data_AF-A0A841A8W0-F1
#
_entry.id   AF-A0A841A8W0-F1
#
_cell.length_a   1.000
_cell.length_b   1.000
_cell.length_c   1.000
_cell.angle_alpha   90.00
_cell.angle_beta   90.00
_cell.angle_gamma   90.00
#
_symmetry.space_group_name_H-M   'P 1'
#
loop_
_entity.id
_entity.type
_entity.pdbx_description
1 polymer ?
#
loop_
_entity_poly.entity_id
_entity_poly.type
_entity_poly.pdbx_seq_one_letter_code
_entity_poly.pdbx_strand_id
1 'polypeptide(L)'
;MAQLTAASLQLAYDHRVVVEDLDLTLPEGKVTMIVGANGSGKSTLLRGLSRLLPPQRGQVRLDGTDIHSLRGKELARRLGLLPQAPLAPDGVTVRELVTRGRYPHQGLFPQWTDQDEQAVAEALALTRTDELSGRMLDELSGGQRQRVWIAMALAQRTDVLLLDEPTTYLDVTHQLEVLDVVRELNRTRGTTVGIVLHDLQLAARYADHLVAVRGGAIHSQGAPADVITADMVREVFALEALIAPDPVTGTPMVLPLGREGASPRVPEEDPMTPAAAALESTAAPRADLASTAVPALEASPQLAFPLTVAARHMVGANLLRLTLTGPDLHHLGVGGPLLDVRIKLIIPAPDAREDHLAALRPDALAEPAAFEGWYRGWLQVDPAERGWMRTYSIREWRGAGHPGNLGPHPELDIDMVLHLEEPAVPGSGVAARWAAAAQVGDPITLLGPNARLVGPDYGGIEFRPGTARRVLLAGDETALPAICAVLETLPESFTGHALIEVPDAADAQRILTRSDVEVSWLPRGDAPHGTLLDPAVRTLLDERPELCAECSVGVPHEPGDFEEVDIDSTILWETTEGHGPFYAWLAGEAGVITGLRRHLVKELGVDRKQVSFMGYWRKGRAEG
;
A
#
# COMPACT_ATOMS: atom_id res chain seq x y z
N MET A 1 30.36 9.99 16.60
CA MET A 1 31.08 8.70 16.51
C MET A 1 30.42 7.80 17.54
N ALA A 2 29.51 6.93 17.08
CA ALA A 2 28.54 6.27 17.95
C ALA A 2 28.33 4.78 17.65
N GLN A 3 28.32 3.97 18.70
CA GLN A 3 28.12 2.52 18.66
C GLN A 3 26.75 2.15 19.23
N LEU A 4 25.94 1.43 18.45
CA LEU A 4 24.65 0.90 18.89
C LEU A 4 24.79 -0.60 19.18
N THR A 5 24.42 -1.01 20.39
CA THR A 5 24.51 -2.40 20.85
C THR A 5 23.18 -2.85 21.46
N ALA A 6 22.80 -4.09 21.22
CA ALA A 6 21.71 -4.78 21.88
C ALA A 6 22.28 -5.98 22.64
N ALA A 7 21.89 -6.15 23.90
CA ALA A 7 22.38 -7.23 24.75
C ALA A 7 21.21 -8.03 25.34
N SER A 8 21.23 -9.36 25.14
CA SER A 8 20.18 -10.31 25.55
C SER A 8 18.77 -9.84 25.21
N LEU A 9 18.60 -9.29 24.01
CA LEU A 9 17.38 -8.57 23.62
C LEU A 9 16.22 -9.54 23.39
N GLN A 10 15.11 -9.31 24.06
CA GLN A 10 13.84 -10.00 23.83
C GLN A 10 12.75 -9.00 23.44
N LEU A 11 12.18 -9.16 22.25
CA LEU A 11 11.11 -8.32 21.72
C LEU A 11 9.88 -9.16 21.43
N ALA A 12 8.71 -8.65 21.82
CA ALA A 12 7.44 -9.33 21.64
C ALA A 12 6.33 -8.32 21.31
N TYR A 13 5.31 -8.80 20.60
CA TYR A 13 4.02 -8.12 20.53
C TYR A 13 3.05 -8.93 21.40
N ASP A 14 2.47 -8.29 22.41
CA ASP A 14 1.65 -8.93 23.43
C ASP A 14 2.39 -10.13 24.08
N HIS A 15 1.87 -11.34 23.89
CA HIS A 15 2.46 -12.58 24.41
C HIS A 15 3.35 -13.32 23.40
N ARG A 16 3.44 -12.83 22.15
CA ARG A 16 4.21 -13.49 21.09
C ARG A 16 5.62 -12.91 21.01
N VAL A 17 6.60 -13.68 21.48
CA VAL A 17 8.02 -13.37 21.30
C VAL A 17 8.37 -13.47 19.81
N VAL A 18 9.00 -12.42 19.28
CA VAL A 18 9.44 -12.32 17.89
C VAL A 18 10.96 -12.31 17.78
N VAL A 19 11.64 -11.71 18.76
CA VAL A 19 13.10 -11.74 18.90
C VAL A 19 13.42 -12.29 20.28
N GLU A 20 14.32 -13.27 20.34
CA GLU A 20 14.65 -13.98 21.59
C GLU A 20 16.16 -14.02 21.79
N ASP A 21 16.60 -13.54 22.97
CA ASP A 21 17.98 -13.54 23.46
C ASP A 21 19.02 -13.13 22.40
N LEU A 22 18.80 -11.96 21.79
CA LEU A 22 19.60 -11.47 20.67
C LEU A 22 20.67 -10.46 21.12
N ASP A 23 21.94 -10.79 20.84
CA ASP A 23 23.09 -9.91 21.01
C ASP A 23 23.55 -9.35 19.66
N LEU A 24 23.47 -8.03 19.46
CA LEU A 24 23.86 -7.36 18.21
C LEU A 24 24.72 -6.14 18.48
N THR A 25 25.70 -5.90 17.62
CA THR A 25 26.47 -4.66 17.60
C THR A 25 26.50 -4.12 16.18
N LEU A 26 26.02 -2.90 15.98
CA LEU A 26 26.26 -2.16 14.74
C LEU A 26 27.67 -1.54 14.82
N PRO A 27 28.64 -1.99 13.99
CA PRO A 27 30.00 -1.47 14.06
C PRO A 27 30.01 0.02 13.72
N GLU A 28 30.81 0.77 14.47
CA GLU A 28 30.89 2.21 14.34
C GLU A 28 31.35 2.63 12.93
N GLY A 29 30.65 3.60 12.34
CA GLY A 29 30.98 4.16 11.03
C GLY A 29 30.91 3.14 9.89
N LYS A 30 30.19 2.03 10.07
CA LYS A 30 29.96 1.00 9.05
C LYS A 30 28.51 0.96 8.61
N VAL A 31 28.30 0.51 7.37
CA VAL A 31 26.97 0.14 6.85
C VAL A 31 26.70 -1.32 7.20
N THR A 32 25.72 -1.56 8.07
CA THR A 32 25.26 -2.89 8.45
C THR A 32 23.96 -3.24 7.74
N MET A 33 23.95 -4.34 7.00
CA MET A 33 22.75 -4.88 6.37
C MET A 33 22.17 -6.01 7.21
N ILE A 34 20.89 -5.92 7.53
CA ILE A 34 20.12 -6.94 8.25
C ILE A 34 19.22 -7.64 7.24
N VAL A 35 19.47 -8.93 7.02
CA VAL A 35 18.79 -9.74 5.99
C VAL A 35 18.12 -10.97 6.62
N GLY A 36 17.15 -11.54 5.90
CA GLY A 36 16.46 -12.76 6.30
C GLY A 36 15.09 -12.89 5.63
N ALA A 37 14.47 -14.06 5.73
CA ALA A 37 13.15 -14.32 5.16
C ALA A 37 12.05 -13.40 5.73
N ASN A 38 10.92 -13.32 5.04
CA ASN A 38 9.74 -12.61 5.54
C ASN A 38 9.27 -13.21 6.87
N GLY A 39 8.93 -12.36 7.83
CA GLY A 39 8.54 -12.80 9.17
C GLY A 39 9.69 -13.26 10.08
N SER A 40 10.97 -13.09 9.68
CA SER A 40 12.11 -13.48 10.54
C SER A 40 12.38 -12.55 11.74
N GLY A 41 11.68 -11.42 11.83
CA GLY A 41 11.80 -10.46 12.93
C GLY A 41 12.62 -9.20 12.64
N LYS A 42 13.10 -8.97 11.40
CA LYS A 42 13.98 -7.85 11.03
C LYS A 42 13.43 -6.46 11.40
N SER A 43 12.22 -6.13 10.96
CA SER A 43 11.59 -4.84 11.29
C SER A 43 11.26 -4.74 12.78
N THR A 44 11.02 -5.86 13.46
CA THR A 44 10.83 -5.88 14.91
C THR A 44 12.13 -5.57 15.64
N LEU A 45 13.24 -6.17 15.22
CA LEU A 45 14.58 -5.86 15.69
C LEU A 45 14.92 -4.38 15.48
N LEU A 46 14.67 -3.84 14.29
CA LEU A 46 14.93 -2.42 13.99
C LEU A 46 14.07 -1.46 14.85
N ARG A 47 12.80 -1.81 15.11
CA ARG A 47 11.94 -1.09 16.07
C ARG A 47 12.46 -1.16 17.51
N GLY A 48 12.99 -2.30 17.94
CA GLY A 48 13.67 -2.43 19.23
C GLY A 48 14.90 -1.54 19.34
N LEU A 49 15.75 -1.55 18.30
CA LEU A 49 16.96 -0.74 18.22
C LEU A 49 16.70 0.78 18.23
N SER A 50 15.50 1.20 17.84
CA SER A 50 15.08 2.62 17.72
C SER A 50 14.18 3.12 18.85
N ARG A 51 13.95 2.31 19.90
CA ARG A 51 13.04 2.61 21.02
C ARG A 51 11.54 2.62 20.65
N LEU A 52 11.18 2.26 19.42
CA LEU A 52 9.76 2.14 19.03
C LEU A 52 9.07 0.92 19.62
N LEU A 53 9.85 -0.12 19.97
CA LEU A 53 9.36 -1.30 20.67
C LEU A 53 10.21 -1.53 21.93
N PRO A 54 9.66 -1.33 23.13
CA PRO A 54 10.42 -1.58 24.35
C PRO A 54 10.75 -3.07 24.51
N PRO A 55 11.97 -3.43 24.92
CA PRO A 55 12.32 -4.81 25.17
C PRO A 55 11.63 -5.37 26.41
N GLN A 56 11.18 -6.62 26.34
CA GLN A 56 10.70 -7.36 27.51
C GLN A 56 11.88 -7.79 28.41
N ARG A 57 13.03 -8.08 27.79
CA ARG A 57 14.31 -8.38 28.45
C ARG A 57 15.48 -7.86 27.62
N GLY A 58 16.61 -7.66 28.29
CA GLY A 58 17.78 -7.06 27.68
C GLY A 58 17.68 -5.55 27.61
N GLN A 59 18.59 -4.94 26.87
CA GLN A 59 18.68 -3.48 26.73
C GLN A 59 19.34 -3.12 25.41
N VAL A 60 19.01 -1.94 24.89
CA VAL A 60 19.70 -1.34 23.75
C VAL A 60 20.49 -0.13 24.23
N ARG A 61 21.78 -0.09 23.91
CA ARG A 61 22.69 0.96 24.34
C ARG A 61 23.28 1.69 23.14
N LEU A 62 23.28 3.02 23.24
CA LEU A 62 23.99 3.93 22.35
C LEU A 62 25.15 4.54 23.13
N ASP A 63 26.38 4.27 22.71
CA ASP A 63 27.62 4.68 23.40
C ASP A 63 27.64 4.25 24.88
N GLY A 64 27.22 3.01 25.12
CA GLY A 64 27.13 2.41 26.45
C GLY A 64 25.95 2.92 27.30
N THR A 65 25.20 3.92 26.85
CA THR A 65 24.02 4.45 27.56
C THR A 65 22.74 3.81 27.06
N ASP A 66 21.89 3.32 27.94
CA ASP A 66 20.59 2.76 27.56
C ASP A 66 19.70 3.82 26.89
N ILE A 67 19.22 3.54 25.67
CA ILE A 67 18.41 4.46 24.87
C ILE A 67 17.06 4.79 25.54
N HIS A 68 16.56 3.92 26.41
CA HIS A 68 15.32 4.15 27.16
C HIS A 68 15.52 5.16 28.31
N SER A 69 16.76 5.30 28.80
CA SER A 69 17.11 6.27 29.84
C SER A 69 17.29 7.71 29.32
N LEU A 70 17.52 7.86 28.01
CA LEU A 70 17.71 9.15 27.36
C LEU A 70 16.38 9.90 27.20
N ARG A 71 16.41 11.23 27.21
CA ARG A 71 15.24 12.04 26.85
C ARG A 71 14.97 11.92 25.35
N GLY A 72 13.70 11.94 24.92
CA GLY A 72 13.34 11.74 23.50
C GLY A 72 14.07 12.68 22.54
N LYS A 73 14.19 13.96 22.88
CA LYS A 73 14.93 14.95 22.07
C LYS A 73 16.44 14.71 22.03
N GLU A 74 17.01 14.15 23.09
CA GLU A 74 18.43 13.78 23.12
C GLU A 74 18.68 12.55 22.26
N LEU A 75 17.83 11.52 22.38
CA LEU A 75 17.91 10.34 21.53
C LEU A 75 17.75 10.70 20.05
N ALA A 76 16.76 11.52 19.71
CA ALA A 76 16.52 11.99 18.34
C ALA A 76 17.66 12.87 17.79
N ARG A 77 18.62 13.35 18.59
CA ARG A 77 19.83 14.01 18.04
C ARG A 77 20.91 13.01 17.66
N ARG A 78 20.89 11.82 18.24
CA ARG A 78 21.96 10.81 18.07
C ARG A 78 21.51 9.62 17.21
N LEU A 79 20.22 9.30 17.18
CA LEU A 79 19.63 8.18 16.44
C LEU A 79 18.48 8.66 15.56
N GLY A 80 18.61 8.44 14.25
CA GLY A 80 17.58 8.69 13.25
C GLY A 80 16.98 7.38 12.76
N LEU A 81 15.69 7.40 12.42
CA LEU A 81 14.97 6.24 11.89
C LEU A 81 14.14 6.68 10.68
N LEU A 82 14.26 5.94 9.58
CA LEU A 82 13.33 5.98 8.47
C LEU A 82 12.57 4.65 8.42
N PRO A 83 11.27 4.63 8.76
CA PRO A 83 10.45 3.42 8.66
C PRO A 83 10.13 3.09 7.19
N GLN A 84 9.61 1.88 6.95
CA GLN A 84 9.29 1.35 5.62
C GLN A 84 8.20 2.17 4.89
N ALA A 85 7.21 2.65 5.63
CA ALA A 85 6.11 3.45 5.10
C ALA A 85 5.93 4.70 5.97
N PRO A 86 6.77 5.74 5.77
CA PRO A 86 6.63 6.98 6.51
C PRO A 86 5.37 7.72 6.06
N LEU A 87 4.55 8.15 7.02
CA LEU A 87 3.32 8.90 6.77
C LEU A 87 3.67 10.34 6.39
N ALA A 88 3.25 10.76 5.19
CA ALA A 88 3.46 12.12 4.70
C ALA A 88 2.54 13.09 5.43
N PRO A 89 3.08 14.17 6.04
CA PRO A 89 2.25 15.27 6.52
C PRO A 89 1.60 15.98 5.33
N ASP A 90 0.41 16.52 5.53
CA ASP A 90 -0.38 17.07 4.43
C ASP A 90 0.06 18.45 4.00
N GLY A 91 -0.15 18.74 2.71
CA GLY A 91 0.05 20.07 2.14
C GLY A 91 1.46 20.63 2.33
N VAL A 92 2.46 19.76 2.53
CA VAL A 92 3.83 20.17 2.77
C VAL A 92 4.67 20.06 1.52
N THR A 93 5.48 21.08 1.34
CA THR A 93 6.54 21.06 0.36
C THR A 93 7.65 20.10 0.77
N VAL A 94 8.42 19.66 -0.21
CA VAL A 94 9.66 18.91 0.00
C VAL A 94 10.56 19.59 1.03
N ARG A 95 10.75 20.91 0.90
CA ARG A 95 11.60 21.68 1.80
C ARG A 95 11.05 21.70 3.24
N GLU A 96 9.74 21.83 3.40
CA GLU A 96 9.09 21.80 4.72
C GLU A 96 9.22 20.42 5.38
N LEU A 97 9.08 19.33 4.61
CA LEU A 97 9.33 17.99 5.14
C LEU A 97 10.78 17.83 5.60
N VAL A 98 11.76 18.18 4.76
CA VAL A 98 13.18 18.04 5.12
C VAL A 98 13.55 18.93 6.32
N THR A 99 12.93 20.10 6.42
CA THR A 99 13.05 21.00 7.57
C THR A 99 12.62 20.34 8.89
N ARG A 100 11.62 19.45 8.89
CA ARG A 100 11.21 18.72 10.10
C ARG A 100 12.31 17.83 10.69
N GLY A 101 13.27 17.38 9.88
CA GLY A 101 14.46 16.69 10.37
C GLY A 101 15.27 17.52 11.37
N ARG A 102 15.12 18.85 11.38
CA ARG A 102 15.79 19.77 12.31
C ARG A 102 15.07 19.97 13.65
N TYR A 103 13.84 19.48 13.81
CA TYR A 103 13.05 19.67 15.03
C TYR A 103 13.79 19.26 16.33
N PRO A 104 14.56 18.15 16.39
CA PRO A 104 15.32 17.79 17.59
C PRO A 104 16.38 18.84 17.97
N HIS A 105 16.90 19.62 17.03
CA HIS A 105 17.95 20.62 17.26
C HIS A 105 17.40 21.97 17.75
N GLN A 106 16.12 22.27 17.52
CA GLN A 106 15.50 23.54 17.91
C GLN A 106 15.36 23.69 19.44
N GLY A 107 15.41 24.91 19.98
CA GLY A 107 15.27 25.19 21.42
C GLY A 107 13.81 25.28 21.90
N LEU A 108 13.60 25.77 23.14
CA LEU A 108 12.27 26.16 23.65
C LEU A 108 11.73 27.42 22.97
N PHE A 109 12.62 28.22 22.38
CA PHE A 109 12.31 29.32 21.46
C PHE A 109 12.91 28.93 20.10
N PRO A 110 12.13 28.35 19.18
CA PRO A 110 12.64 27.93 17.89
C PRO A 110 13.02 29.17 17.08
N GLN A 111 14.33 29.40 16.93
CA GLN A 111 14.88 30.35 15.98
C GLN A 111 15.58 29.54 14.90
N TRP A 112 15.16 29.73 13.65
CA TRP A 112 15.81 29.11 12.49
C TRP A 112 17.25 29.60 12.40
N THR A 113 18.22 28.68 12.34
CA THR A 113 19.65 29.02 12.30
C THR A 113 20.25 28.75 10.92
N ASP A 114 21.38 29.41 10.62
CA ASP A 114 22.16 29.12 9.41
C ASP A 114 22.61 27.65 9.34
N GLN A 115 22.81 27.00 10.50
CA GLN A 115 23.15 25.57 10.57
C GLN A 115 21.98 24.67 10.16
N ASP A 116 20.74 25.06 10.48
CA ASP A 116 19.54 24.32 10.07
C ASP A 116 19.30 24.46 8.57
N GLU A 117 19.44 25.68 8.05
CA GLU A 117 19.37 25.98 6.62
C GLU A 117 20.41 25.16 5.83
N GLN A 118 21.67 25.17 6.27
CA GLN A 118 22.74 24.40 5.65
C GLN A 118 22.48 22.90 5.71
N ALA A 119 21.97 22.38 6.83
CA ALA A 119 21.66 20.96 6.96
C ALA A 119 20.55 20.51 6.01
N VAL A 120 19.51 21.34 5.83
CA VAL A 120 18.42 21.08 4.87
C VAL A 120 18.93 21.14 3.43
N ALA A 121 19.70 22.18 3.08
CA ALA A 121 20.25 22.33 1.74
C ALA A 121 21.18 21.17 1.35
N GLU A 122 22.09 20.77 2.26
CA GLU A 122 22.96 19.61 2.03
C GLU A 122 22.18 18.31 1.89
N ALA A 123 21.15 18.10 2.72
CA ALA A 123 20.34 16.90 2.64
C ALA A 123 19.62 16.79 1.29
N LEU A 124 19.01 17.89 0.82
CA LEU A 124 18.37 17.97 -0.49
C LEU A 124 19.36 17.73 -1.64
N ALA A 125 20.58 18.27 -1.54
CA ALA A 125 21.61 18.09 -2.55
C ALA A 125 22.12 16.63 -2.59
N LEU A 126 22.37 16.02 -1.43
CA LEU A 126 22.81 14.62 -1.34
C LEU A 126 21.78 13.66 -1.97
N THR A 127 20.49 13.94 -1.80
CA THR A 127 19.40 13.13 -2.35
C THR A 127 18.98 13.54 -3.76
N ARG A 128 19.60 14.56 -4.35
CA ARG A 128 19.24 15.13 -5.67
C ARG A 128 17.76 15.52 -5.75
N THR A 129 17.29 16.22 -4.72
CA THR A 129 15.91 16.70 -4.59
C THR A 129 15.83 18.22 -4.35
N ASP A 130 16.92 18.94 -4.61
CA ASP A 130 17.02 20.40 -4.50
C ASP A 130 16.04 21.13 -5.44
N GLU A 131 15.95 20.68 -6.70
CA GLU A 131 15.00 21.22 -7.68
C GLU A 131 13.53 20.95 -7.32
N LEU A 132 13.28 19.94 -6.46
CA LEU A 132 11.95 19.57 -5.99
C LEU A 132 11.54 20.34 -4.73
N SER A 133 12.44 21.13 -4.13
CA SER A 133 12.27 21.75 -2.81
C SER A 133 10.95 22.53 -2.64
N GLY A 134 10.50 23.22 -3.68
CA GLY A 134 9.24 23.99 -3.67
C GLY A 134 7.98 23.22 -4.09
N ARG A 135 8.11 21.97 -4.53
CA ARG A 135 6.97 21.13 -4.94
C ARG A 135 6.30 20.50 -3.74
N MET A 136 5.01 20.18 -3.89
CA MET A 136 4.29 19.44 -2.87
C MET A 136 4.72 17.98 -2.86
N LEU A 137 4.72 17.38 -1.66
CA LEU A 137 5.18 16.01 -1.48
C LEU A 137 4.30 14.96 -2.19
N ASP A 138 3.01 15.27 -2.37
CA ASP A 138 2.00 14.44 -3.06
C ASP A 138 2.11 14.50 -4.60
N GLU A 139 2.75 15.53 -5.15
CA GLU A 139 3.06 15.67 -6.57
C GLU A 139 4.26 14.81 -7.02
N LEU A 140 4.99 14.22 -6.08
CA LEU A 140 6.22 13.48 -6.38
C LEU A 140 5.94 12.03 -6.79
N SER A 141 6.80 11.50 -7.67
CA SER A 141 6.85 10.06 -7.92
C SER A 141 7.25 9.30 -6.64
N GLY A 142 6.92 8.01 -6.55
CA GLY A 142 7.27 7.19 -5.39
C GLY A 142 8.78 7.19 -5.06
N GLY A 143 9.64 7.15 -6.10
CA GLY A 143 11.09 7.24 -5.94
C GLY A 143 11.57 8.61 -5.46
N GLN A 144 11.01 9.70 -6.01
CA GLN A 144 11.31 11.05 -5.55
C GLN A 144 10.89 11.25 -4.09
N ARG A 145 9.68 10.81 -3.74
CA ARG A 145 9.15 10.88 -2.37
C ARG A 145 10.04 10.12 -1.39
N GLN A 146 10.51 8.94 -1.77
CA GLN A 146 11.45 8.16 -0.95
C GLN A 146 12.79 8.89 -0.74
N ARG A 147 13.34 9.51 -1.80
CA ARG A 147 14.56 10.32 -1.67
C ARG A 147 14.35 11.53 -0.76
N VAL A 148 13.18 12.16 -0.79
CA VAL A 148 12.85 13.27 0.14
C VAL A 148 12.74 12.78 1.59
N TRP A 149 12.21 11.58 1.82
CA TRP A 149 12.19 10.97 3.16
C TRP A 149 13.57 10.66 3.70
N ILE A 150 14.45 10.14 2.83
CA ILE A 150 15.86 9.99 3.16
C ILE A 150 16.45 11.37 3.47
N ALA A 151 16.19 12.39 2.65
CA ALA A 151 16.68 13.75 2.88
C ALA A 151 16.26 14.28 4.27
N MET A 152 15.01 14.05 4.68
CA MET A 152 14.53 14.42 6.01
C MET A 152 15.35 13.74 7.11
N ALA A 153 15.58 12.43 7.01
CA ALA A 153 16.40 11.70 7.97
C ALA A 153 17.87 12.19 7.96
N LEU A 154 18.41 12.52 6.79
CA LEU A 154 19.78 13.06 6.63
C LEU A 154 19.93 14.47 7.21
N ALA A 155 18.89 15.31 7.10
CA ALA A 155 18.88 16.66 7.66
C ALA A 155 18.97 16.64 9.18
N GLN A 156 18.51 15.57 9.83
CA GLN A 156 18.63 15.37 11.27
C GLN A 156 20.09 15.27 11.75
N ARG A 157 21.04 14.88 10.88
CA ARG A 157 22.48 14.76 11.17
C ARG A 157 22.76 13.95 12.44
N THR A 158 22.22 12.74 12.51
CA THR A 158 22.41 11.81 13.62
C THR A 158 23.70 11.01 13.49
N ASP A 159 24.25 10.54 14.60
CA ASP A 159 25.43 9.66 14.61
C ASP A 159 25.09 8.25 14.12
N VAL A 160 23.85 7.80 14.36
CA VAL A 160 23.30 6.52 13.91
C VAL A 160 22.07 6.76 13.04
N LEU A 161 21.97 6.06 11.91
CA LEU A 161 20.82 6.07 11.02
C LEU A 161 20.29 4.64 10.80
N LEU A 162 19.02 4.42 11.12
CA LEU A 162 18.32 3.16 10.92
C LEU A 162 17.31 3.29 9.78
N LEU A 163 17.27 2.32 8.89
CA LEU A 163 16.45 2.31 7.67
C LEU A 163 15.70 0.98 7.56
N ASP A 164 14.38 1.01 7.61
CA ASP A 164 13.53 -0.19 7.47
C ASP A 164 13.10 -0.34 6.01
N GLU A 165 13.70 -1.27 5.26
CA GLU A 165 13.38 -1.54 3.87
C GLU A 165 13.22 -0.29 2.96
N PRO A 166 14.22 0.61 2.92
CA PRO A 166 14.11 1.90 2.24
C PRO A 166 14.04 1.79 0.70
N THR A 167 14.22 0.58 0.16
CA THR A 167 14.22 0.26 -1.27
C THR A 167 12.94 -0.45 -1.74
N THR A 168 12.00 -0.73 -0.82
CA THR A 168 10.76 -1.41 -1.18
C THR A 168 9.88 -0.53 -2.08
N TYR A 169 9.21 -1.14 -3.06
CA TYR A 169 8.41 -0.47 -4.10
C TYR A 169 9.21 0.38 -5.12
N LEU A 170 10.55 0.35 -5.10
CA LEU A 170 11.40 1.01 -6.08
C LEU A 170 11.88 0.04 -7.17
N ASP A 171 12.05 0.54 -8.39
CA ASP A 171 12.78 -0.19 -9.42
C ASP A 171 14.29 -0.21 -9.10
N VAL A 172 15.02 -1.14 -9.73
CA VAL A 172 16.45 -1.40 -9.46
C VAL A 172 17.31 -0.13 -9.55
N THR A 173 17.03 0.76 -10.51
CA THR A 173 17.79 2.02 -10.66
C THR A 173 17.63 2.89 -9.41
N HIS A 174 16.39 3.12 -8.97
CA HIS A 174 16.12 3.93 -7.78
C HIS A 174 16.59 3.25 -6.49
N GLN A 175 16.57 1.91 -6.41
CA GLN A 175 17.14 1.19 -5.26
C GLN A 175 18.65 1.45 -5.12
N LEU A 176 19.39 1.38 -6.22
CA LEU A 176 20.83 1.66 -6.24
C LEU A 176 21.11 3.12 -5.84
N GLU A 177 20.35 4.07 -6.38
CA GLU A 177 20.51 5.49 -6.03
C GLU A 177 20.33 5.74 -4.52
N VAL A 178 19.31 5.13 -3.90
CA VAL A 178 19.07 5.23 -2.45
C VAL A 178 20.26 4.70 -1.66
N LEU A 179 20.76 3.52 -2.02
CA LEU A 179 21.89 2.89 -1.33
C LEU A 179 23.20 3.64 -1.58
N ASP A 180 23.39 4.25 -2.75
CA ASP A 180 24.52 5.12 -3.07
C ASP A 180 24.53 6.37 -2.19
N VAL A 181 23.38 7.01 -1.99
CA VAL A 181 23.25 8.17 -1.07
C VAL A 181 23.64 7.79 0.36
N VAL A 182 23.15 6.65 0.84
CA VAL A 182 23.47 6.17 2.20
C VAL A 182 24.95 5.82 2.33
N ARG A 183 25.55 5.21 1.30
CA ARG A 183 26.98 4.89 1.28
C ARG A 183 27.84 6.16 1.24
N GLU A 184 27.44 7.16 0.48
CA GLU A 184 28.12 8.46 0.42
C GLU A 184 28.05 9.19 1.77
N LEU A 185 26.89 9.16 2.44
CA LEU A 185 26.73 9.68 3.80
C LEU A 185 27.71 9.00 4.77
N ASN A 186 27.74 7.67 4.77
CA ASN A 186 28.63 6.91 5.65
C ASN A 186 30.10 7.26 5.38
N ARG A 187 30.52 7.35 4.12
CA ARG A 187 31.91 7.68 3.76
C ARG A 187 32.32 9.11 4.11
N THR A 188 31.42 10.07 3.91
CA THR A 188 31.72 11.50 4.11
C THR A 188 31.62 11.92 5.58
N ARG A 189 30.68 11.35 6.34
CA ARG A 189 30.40 11.76 7.74
C ARG A 189 30.77 10.72 8.79
N GLY A 190 31.07 9.49 8.40
CA GLY A 190 31.33 8.38 9.34
C GLY A 190 30.10 7.95 10.13
N THR A 191 28.89 8.22 9.62
CA THR A 191 27.62 7.83 10.26
C THR A 191 27.49 6.30 10.32
N THR A 192 27.15 5.75 11.48
CA THR A 192 26.83 4.33 11.64
C THR A 192 25.45 4.05 11.04
N VAL A 193 25.34 3.09 10.13
CA VAL A 193 24.07 2.82 9.43
C VAL A 193 23.61 1.38 9.65
N GLY A 194 22.33 1.19 10.00
CA GLY A 194 21.66 -0.11 10.00
C GLY A 194 20.51 -0.13 9.02
N ILE A 195 20.51 -1.03 8.04
CA ILE A 195 19.48 -1.13 7.01
C ILE A 195 18.89 -2.53 7.00
N VAL A 196 17.57 -2.65 7.02
CA VAL A 196 16.88 -3.91 6.73
C VAL A 196 16.62 -4.00 5.23
N LEU A 197 17.05 -5.08 4.59
CA LEU A 197 16.78 -5.37 3.18
C LEU A 197 16.33 -6.83 3.03
N HIS A 198 15.52 -7.10 2.00
CA HIS A 198 15.15 -8.45 1.59
C HIS A 198 16.01 -8.97 0.41
N ASP A 199 16.60 -8.08 -0.39
CA ASP A 199 17.48 -8.41 -1.52
C ASP A 199 18.92 -8.68 -1.04
N LEU A 200 19.38 -9.94 -1.20
CA LEU A 200 20.70 -10.38 -0.77
C LEU A 200 21.84 -9.80 -1.62
N GLN A 201 21.60 -9.57 -2.90
CA GLN A 201 22.60 -9.10 -3.86
C GLN A 201 22.89 -7.62 -3.59
N LEU A 202 21.86 -6.82 -3.36
CA LEU A 202 22.01 -5.43 -2.91
C LEU A 202 22.67 -5.36 -1.53
N ALA A 203 22.27 -6.22 -0.59
CA ALA A 203 22.90 -6.27 0.72
C ALA A 203 24.40 -6.59 0.63
N ALA A 204 24.78 -7.59 -0.17
CA ALA A 204 26.18 -7.98 -0.37
C ALA A 204 27.05 -6.84 -0.91
N ARG A 205 26.51 -6.06 -1.86
CA ARG A 205 27.22 -5.01 -2.59
C ARG A 205 27.46 -3.74 -1.76
N TYR A 206 26.58 -3.46 -0.80
CA TYR A 206 26.57 -2.20 -0.03
C TYR A 206 26.92 -2.37 1.44
N ALA A 207 26.88 -3.58 1.99
CA ALA A 207 27.28 -3.87 3.36
C ALA A 207 28.80 -3.76 3.57
N ASP A 208 29.20 -3.10 4.66
CA ASP A 208 30.48 -3.38 5.31
C ASP A 208 30.34 -4.56 6.30
N HIS A 209 29.16 -4.67 6.92
CA HIS A 209 28.80 -5.71 7.87
C HIS A 209 27.42 -6.27 7.51
N LEU A 210 27.24 -7.58 7.61
CA LEU A 210 25.99 -8.25 7.28
C LEU A 210 25.55 -9.13 8.43
N VAL A 211 24.25 -9.08 8.75
CA VAL A 211 23.61 -9.83 9.84
C VAL A 211 22.45 -10.61 9.23
N ALA A 212 22.55 -11.94 9.26
CA ALA A 212 21.48 -12.82 8.81
C ALA A 212 20.61 -13.24 10.01
N VAL A 213 19.30 -12.96 9.93
CA VAL A 213 18.32 -13.22 10.98
C VAL A 213 17.37 -14.34 10.56
N ARG A 214 17.22 -15.34 11.42
CA ARG A 214 16.33 -16.49 11.22
C ARG A 214 15.54 -16.77 12.49
N GLY A 215 14.21 -16.80 12.37
CA GLY A 215 13.32 -17.17 13.48
C GLY A 215 13.52 -16.32 14.75
N GLY A 216 13.83 -15.03 14.62
CA GLY A 216 14.04 -14.14 15.77
C GLY A 216 15.43 -14.15 16.38
N ALA A 217 16.38 -14.92 15.85
CA ALA A 217 17.76 -14.98 16.32
C ALA A 217 18.77 -14.66 15.20
N ILE A 218 19.98 -14.28 15.57
CA ILE A 218 21.09 -14.11 14.62
C ILE A 218 21.62 -15.49 14.24
N HIS A 219 21.55 -15.79 12.95
CA HIS A 219 22.14 -17.00 12.39
C HIS A 219 23.66 -16.82 12.19
N SER A 220 24.05 -15.71 11.57
CA SER A 220 25.44 -15.36 11.30
C SER A 220 25.60 -13.85 11.13
N GLN A 221 26.78 -13.33 11.47
CA GLN A 221 27.13 -11.93 11.30
C GLN A 221 28.62 -11.77 11.00
N GLY A 222 29.01 -10.79 10.17
CA GLY A 222 30.39 -10.65 9.71
C GLY A 222 30.52 -9.81 8.44
N ALA A 223 31.65 -9.95 7.73
CA ALA A 223 31.77 -9.37 6.41
C ALA A 223 30.86 -10.14 5.41
N PRO A 224 30.35 -9.50 4.35
CA PRO A 224 29.47 -10.17 3.38
C PRO A 224 30.05 -11.47 2.82
N ALA A 225 31.36 -11.51 2.55
CA ALA A 225 32.06 -12.70 2.05
C ALA A 225 32.05 -13.89 3.02
N ASP A 226 32.01 -13.63 4.33
CA ASP A 226 32.00 -14.67 5.36
C ASP A 226 30.57 -15.15 5.66
N VAL A 227 29.58 -14.27 5.50
CA VAL A 227 28.19 -14.54 5.87
C VAL A 227 27.39 -15.13 4.71
N ILE A 228 27.61 -14.68 3.48
CA ILE A 228 26.86 -15.13 2.30
C ILE A 228 27.47 -16.43 1.76
N THR A 229 26.98 -17.54 2.30
CA THR A 229 27.31 -18.91 1.87
C THR A 229 26.07 -19.62 1.35
N ALA A 230 26.26 -20.68 0.55
CA ALA A 230 25.14 -21.50 0.07
C ALA A 230 24.32 -22.07 1.24
N ASP A 231 24.99 -22.48 2.32
CA ASP A 231 24.34 -22.96 3.54
C ASP A 231 23.51 -21.87 4.23
N MET A 232 24.03 -20.65 4.35
CA MET A 232 23.27 -19.53 4.92
C MET A 232 22.02 -19.24 4.09
N VAL A 233 22.15 -19.20 2.75
CA VAL A 233 21.00 -18.95 1.85
C VAL A 233 19.95 -20.07 1.99
N ARG A 234 20.38 -21.32 2.01
CA ARG A 234 19.50 -22.49 2.22
C ARG A 234 18.79 -22.44 3.57
N GLU A 235 19.50 -22.10 4.64
CA GLU A 235 18.97 -22.14 6.00
C GLU A 235 18.09 -20.95 6.34
N VAL A 236 18.47 -19.74 5.90
CA VAL A 236 17.77 -18.50 6.24
C VAL A 236 16.63 -18.20 5.26
N PHE A 237 16.78 -18.54 3.97
CA PHE A 237 15.82 -18.23 2.90
C PHE A 237 15.14 -19.45 2.29
N ALA A 238 15.47 -20.68 2.73
CA ALA A 238 14.95 -21.92 2.16
C ALA A 238 15.17 -22.02 0.64
N LEU A 239 16.32 -21.52 0.16
CA LEU A 239 16.66 -21.42 -1.25
C LEU A 239 17.99 -22.12 -1.54
N GLU A 240 17.98 -23.05 -2.50
CA GLU A 240 19.21 -23.62 -3.05
C GLU A 240 19.87 -22.61 -3.99
N ALA A 241 21.15 -22.34 -3.79
CA ALA A 241 21.88 -21.34 -4.57
C ALA A 241 23.36 -21.67 -4.71
N LEU A 242 23.95 -21.22 -5.82
CA LEU A 242 25.41 -21.12 -5.97
C LEU A 242 25.86 -19.72 -5.57
N ILE A 243 27.02 -19.65 -4.91
CA ILE A 243 27.67 -18.37 -4.60
C ILE A 243 28.85 -18.20 -5.56
N ALA A 244 28.83 -17.11 -6.32
CA ALA A 244 29.91 -16.73 -7.23
C ALA A 244 30.39 -15.32 -6.88
N PRO A 245 31.64 -14.94 -7.20
CA PRO A 245 32.03 -13.54 -7.11
C PRO A 245 31.29 -12.71 -8.16
N ASP A 246 30.72 -11.57 -7.76
CA ASP A 246 30.20 -10.56 -8.66
C ASP A 246 31.34 -10.08 -9.59
N PRO A 247 31.21 -10.18 -10.92
CA PRO A 247 32.28 -9.83 -11.85
C PRO A 247 32.62 -8.32 -11.87
N VAL A 248 31.72 -7.47 -11.37
CA VAL A 248 31.90 -6.01 -11.29
C VAL A 248 32.48 -5.60 -9.94
N THR A 249 32.00 -6.17 -8.85
CA THR A 249 32.33 -5.70 -7.48
C THR A 249 33.20 -6.65 -6.68
N GLY A 250 33.33 -7.91 -7.09
CA GLY A 250 34.00 -8.97 -6.34
C GLY A 250 33.25 -9.42 -5.08
N THR A 251 32.09 -8.83 -4.78
CA THR A 251 31.26 -9.23 -3.63
C THR A 251 30.51 -10.54 -3.91
N PRO A 252 30.01 -11.26 -2.88
CA PRO A 252 29.27 -12.49 -3.12
C PRO A 252 27.97 -12.26 -3.89
N MET A 253 27.81 -12.96 -5.01
CA MET A 253 26.62 -13.00 -5.83
C MET A 253 25.90 -14.33 -5.61
N VAL A 254 24.62 -14.27 -5.20
CA VAL A 254 23.77 -15.44 -5.00
C VAL A 254 23.06 -15.77 -6.32
N LEU A 255 23.21 -16.99 -6.81
CA LEU A 255 22.60 -17.50 -8.04
C LEU A 255 21.59 -18.61 -7.68
N PRO A 256 20.28 -18.31 -7.67
CA PRO A 256 19.25 -19.29 -7.33
C PRO A 256 19.26 -20.49 -8.27
N LEU A 257 19.16 -21.70 -7.73
CA LEU A 257 18.96 -22.92 -8.51
C LEU A 257 17.47 -23.22 -8.56
N GLY A 258 16.88 -23.21 -9.77
CA GLY A 258 15.47 -23.57 -9.98
C GLY A 258 15.19 -25.04 -9.63
N ARG A 259 13.90 -25.38 -9.46
CA ARG A 259 13.45 -26.76 -9.15
C ARG A 259 13.78 -27.77 -10.27
N GLU A 260 13.93 -27.31 -11.50
CA GLU A 260 14.50 -28.11 -12.59
C GLU A 260 16.02 -27.99 -12.52
N GLY A 261 16.68 -28.99 -11.93
CA GLY A 261 18.11 -28.98 -11.66
C GLY A 261 18.95 -28.74 -12.90
N ALA A 262 19.42 -27.50 -13.10
CA ALA A 262 20.51 -27.21 -14.00
C ALA A 262 21.81 -27.59 -13.29
N SER A 263 22.31 -28.79 -13.56
CA SER A 263 23.66 -29.20 -13.16
C SER A 263 24.66 -28.18 -13.73
N PRO A 264 25.58 -27.60 -12.92
CA PRO A 264 26.54 -26.64 -13.42
C PRO A 264 27.37 -27.27 -14.54
N ARG A 265 27.28 -26.71 -15.75
CA ARG A 265 28.17 -27.07 -16.86
C ARG A 265 29.54 -26.48 -16.54
N VAL A 266 30.42 -27.28 -15.95
CA VAL A 266 31.85 -26.99 -15.94
C VAL A 266 32.30 -27.02 -17.40
N PRO A 267 32.87 -25.94 -17.97
CA PRO A 267 33.51 -26.02 -19.27
C PRO A 267 34.69 -26.98 -19.13
N GLU A 268 34.69 -28.09 -19.86
CA GLU A 268 35.88 -28.92 -20.01
C GLU A 268 37.01 -28.06 -20.60
N GLU A 269 38.12 -27.97 -19.87
CA GLU A 269 39.37 -27.40 -20.37
C GLU A 269 39.88 -28.26 -21.54
N ASP A 270 39.78 -27.74 -22.77
CA ASP A 270 40.42 -28.34 -23.94
C ASP A 270 41.90 -27.90 -23.99
N PRO A 271 42.87 -28.84 -23.87
CA PRO A 271 44.28 -28.52 -23.67
C PRO A 271 44.97 -28.27 -25.01
N MET A 272 44.67 -27.18 -25.72
CA MET A 272 45.53 -26.69 -26.80
C MET A 272 45.45 -25.17 -26.95
N THR A 273 46.39 -24.46 -26.34
CA THR A 273 46.83 -23.15 -26.84
C THR A 273 48.00 -23.38 -27.80
N PRO A 274 48.18 -22.52 -28.82
CA PRO A 274 49.19 -21.49 -28.61
C PRO A 274 48.73 -20.08 -29.02
N ALA A 275 49.41 -19.12 -28.40
CA ALA A 275 49.12 -17.71 -28.38
C ALA A 275 49.21 -16.99 -29.73
N ALA A 276 48.55 -15.82 -29.73
CA ALA A 276 48.95 -14.55 -30.34
C ALA A 276 48.17 -14.03 -31.55
N ALA A 277 47.66 -12.81 -31.34
CA ALA A 277 47.58 -11.67 -32.25
C ALA A 277 46.43 -11.58 -33.26
N ALA A 278 45.63 -10.54 -33.01
CA ALA A 278 45.20 -9.50 -33.95
C ALA A 278 44.09 -9.81 -34.97
N LEU A 279 43.14 -8.87 -34.93
CA LEU A 279 42.35 -8.29 -36.03
C LEU A 279 41.01 -8.93 -36.44
N GLU A 280 40.05 -7.99 -36.51
CA GLU A 280 38.93 -7.90 -37.44
C GLU A 280 37.58 -8.56 -37.09
N SER A 281 36.71 -7.71 -36.55
CA SER A 281 35.39 -7.38 -37.12
C SER A 281 34.83 -8.41 -38.10
N THR A 282 34.08 -9.36 -37.56
CA THR A 282 32.89 -9.89 -38.25
C THR A 282 31.78 -10.05 -37.22
N ALA A 283 30.77 -9.19 -37.33
CA ALA A 283 29.52 -9.35 -36.62
C ALA A 283 28.84 -10.64 -37.12
N ALA A 284 28.81 -11.67 -36.29
CA ALA A 284 27.85 -12.75 -36.40
C ALA A 284 26.59 -12.34 -35.60
N PRO A 285 25.39 -12.69 -36.09
CA PRO A 285 24.15 -12.11 -35.58
C PRO A 285 23.94 -12.54 -34.13
N ARG A 286 23.63 -11.55 -33.27
CA ARG A 286 23.02 -11.82 -31.97
C ARG A 286 21.77 -12.66 -32.24
N ALA A 287 21.78 -13.90 -31.75
CA ALA A 287 20.56 -14.66 -31.63
C ALA A 287 19.61 -13.84 -30.76
N ASP A 288 18.47 -13.46 -31.34
CA ASP A 288 17.36 -12.86 -30.62
C ASP A 288 17.06 -13.72 -29.40
N LEU A 289 17.24 -13.15 -28.20
CA LEU A 289 16.48 -13.58 -27.05
C LEU A 289 15.04 -13.23 -27.41
N ALA A 290 14.31 -14.20 -27.97
CA ALA A 290 12.89 -14.08 -28.19
C ALA A 290 12.27 -13.70 -26.84
N SER A 291 11.86 -12.43 -26.73
CA SER A 291 10.89 -11.99 -25.77
C SER A 291 9.68 -12.90 -25.93
N THR A 292 9.49 -13.82 -24.99
CA THR A 292 8.36 -14.73 -25.01
C THR A 292 7.21 -13.97 -24.37
N ALA A 293 6.48 -13.23 -25.21
CA ALA A 293 5.23 -12.61 -24.81
C ALA A 293 4.31 -13.69 -24.21
N VAL A 294 3.74 -13.38 -23.03
CA VAL A 294 2.85 -14.28 -22.30
C VAL A 294 1.42 -13.73 -22.33
N PRO A 295 0.39 -14.60 -22.28
CA PRO A 295 -0.99 -14.14 -22.20
C PRO A 295 -1.25 -13.36 -20.91
N ALA A 296 -1.93 -12.21 -21.00
CA ALA A 296 -2.33 -11.42 -19.83
C ALA A 296 -3.16 -12.25 -18.85
N LEU A 297 -4.00 -13.16 -19.35
CA LEU A 297 -4.79 -14.11 -18.56
C LEU A 297 -3.94 -15.01 -17.63
N GLU A 298 -2.69 -15.26 -17.97
CA GLU A 298 -1.78 -16.14 -17.22
C GLU A 298 -0.77 -15.35 -16.37
N ALA A 299 -0.58 -14.06 -16.66
CA ALA A 299 0.48 -13.25 -16.06
C ALA A 299 -0.02 -12.07 -15.21
N SER A 300 -1.25 -11.58 -15.42
CA SER A 300 -1.76 -10.39 -14.72
C SER A 300 -2.94 -10.72 -13.79
N PRO A 301 -2.85 -10.42 -12.48
CA PRO A 301 -3.97 -10.59 -11.55
C PRO A 301 -5.13 -9.61 -11.80
N GLN A 302 -4.91 -8.59 -12.63
CA GLN A 302 -5.90 -7.58 -13.00
C GLN A 302 -5.98 -7.47 -14.53
N LEU A 303 -7.20 -7.47 -15.08
CA LEU A 303 -7.44 -7.41 -16.52
C LEU A 303 -8.25 -6.17 -16.88
N ALA A 304 -8.06 -5.69 -18.10
CA ALA A 304 -8.84 -4.63 -18.72
C ALA A 304 -9.86 -5.23 -19.69
N PHE A 305 -11.14 -5.03 -19.40
CA PHE A 305 -12.27 -5.53 -20.16
C PHE A 305 -12.88 -4.39 -20.98
N PRO A 306 -12.77 -4.43 -22.32
CA PRO A 306 -13.53 -3.54 -23.19
C PRO A 306 -15.00 -3.95 -23.16
N LEU A 307 -15.87 -3.05 -22.70
CA LEU A 307 -17.29 -3.28 -22.54
C LEU A 307 -18.11 -2.25 -23.32
N THR A 308 -19.39 -2.56 -23.47
CA THR A 308 -20.40 -1.64 -24.01
C THR A 308 -21.57 -1.52 -23.06
N VAL A 309 -22.23 -0.37 -23.07
CA VAL A 309 -23.49 -0.17 -22.36
C VAL A 309 -24.58 -0.98 -23.05
N ALA A 310 -25.07 -2.03 -22.40
CA ALA A 310 -26.19 -2.85 -22.88
C ALA A 310 -27.54 -2.22 -22.55
N ALA A 311 -27.65 -1.59 -21.37
CA ALA A 311 -28.86 -0.93 -20.90
C ALA A 311 -28.54 0.21 -19.95
N ARG A 312 -29.48 1.15 -19.84
CA ARG A 312 -29.46 2.23 -18.85
C ARG A 312 -30.84 2.40 -18.24
N HIS A 313 -30.91 2.60 -16.92
CA HIS A 313 -32.17 2.73 -16.19
C HIS A 313 -32.01 3.65 -14.98
N MET A 314 -32.85 4.67 -14.84
CA MET A 314 -32.89 5.48 -13.61
C MET A 314 -33.53 4.66 -12.49
N VAL A 315 -32.75 4.28 -11.49
CA VAL A 315 -33.22 3.51 -10.33
C VAL A 315 -33.64 4.41 -9.16
N GLY A 316 -33.34 5.69 -9.24
CA GLY A 316 -33.79 6.74 -8.33
C GLY A 316 -33.89 8.10 -9.04
N ALA A 317 -34.06 9.17 -8.27
CA ALA A 317 -33.97 10.53 -8.81
C ALA A 317 -32.54 10.90 -9.23
N ASN A 318 -31.54 10.37 -8.51
CA ASN A 318 -30.12 10.70 -8.65
C ASN A 318 -29.24 9.46 -8.90
N LEU A 319 -29.84 8.29 -9.10
CA LEU A 319 -29.11 7.03 -9.34
C LEU A 319 -29.44 6.47 -10.72
N LEU A 320 -28.39 6.27 -11.52
CA LEU A 320 -28.47 5.63 -12.82
C LEU A 320 -27.80 4.25 -12.76
N ARG A 321 -28.56 3.21 -13.08
CA ARG A 321 -28.01 1.88 -13.34
C ARG A 321 -27.56 1.78 -14.79
N LEU A 322 -26.31 1.36 -14.99
CA LEU A 322 -25.81 0.93 -16.29
C LEU A 322 -25.57 -0.58 -16.26
N THR A 323 -26.08 -1.27 -17.28
CA THR A 323 -25.74 -2.66 -17.55
C THR A 323 -24.61 -2.67 -18.57
N LEU A 324 -23.48 -3.27 -18.22
CA LEU A 324 -22.31 -3.40 -19.07
C LEU A 324 -22.13 -4.85 -19.53
N THR A 325 -21.77 -5.04 -20.80
CA THR A 325 -21.55 -6.37 -21.37
C THR A 325 -20.33 -6.40 -22.30
N GLY A 326 -19.70 -7.57 -22.40
CA GLY A 326 -18.59 -7.81 -23.32
C GLY A 326 -18.19 -9.29 -23.36
N PRO A 327 -17.54 -9.75 -24.45
CA PRO A 327 -17.24 -11.16 -24.68
C PRO A 327 -16.30 -11.75 -23.63
N ASP A 328 -15.28 -10.99 -23.21
CA ASP A 328 -14.24 -11.46 -22.30
C ASP A 328 -14.60 -11.28 -20.82
N LEU A 329 -15.79 -10.72 -20.54
CA LEU A 329 -16.23 -10.41 -19.19
C LEU A 329 -16.33 -11.69 -18.32
N HIS A 330 -16.47 -12.87 -18.93
CA HIS A 330 -16.46 -14.15 -18.23
C HIS A 330 -15.11 -14.49 -17.54
N HIS A 331 -14.04 -13.75 -17.82
CA HIS A 331 -12.77 -13.84 -17.09
C HIS A 331 -12.70 -12.94 -15.85
N LEU A 332 -13.68 -12.04 -15.65
CA LEU A 332 -13.81 -11.22 -14.46
C LEU A 332 -14.23 -12.10 -13.28
N GLY A 333 -13.45 -12.07 -12.21
CA GLY A 333 -13.96 -12.56 -10.95
C GLY A 333 -12.95 -12.83 -9.86
N VAL A 334 -13.50 -13.13 -8.69
CA VAL A 334 -12.82 -13.64 -7.51
C VAL A 334 -13.34 -15.06 -7.27
N GLY A 335 -12.66 -15.88 -6.48
CA GLY A 335 -13.08 -17.26 -6.17
C GLY A 335 -14.40 -17.41 -5.39
N GLY A 336 -15.32 -16.44 -5.46
CA GLY A 336 -16.60 -16.36 -4.76
C GLY A 336 -17.61 -15.44 -5.49
N PRO A 337 -18.73 -15.05 -4.85
CA PRO A 337 -19.69 -14.11 -5.43
C PRO A 337 -19.03 -12.78 -5.81
N LEU A 338 -19.48 -12.17 -6.92
CA LEU A 338 -18.93 -10.89 -7.41
C LEU A 338 -19.58 -9.66 -6.77
N LEU A 339 -20.44 -9.87 -5.78
CA LEU A 339 -21.15 -8.81 -5.08
C LEU A 339 -20.20 -8.23 -4.01
N ASP A 340 -20.12 -6.90 -3.94
CA ASP A 340 -19.09 -6.13 -3.21
C ASP A 340 -17.65 -6.21 -3.79
N VAL A 341 -17.49 -6.71 -5.03
CA VAL A 341 -16.22 -6.57 -5.73
C VAL A 341 -16.07 -5.14 -6.25
N ARG A 342 -15.00 -4.47 -5.80
CA ARG A 342 -14.57 -3.18 -6.34
C ARG A 342 -13.93 -3.36 -7.70
N ILE A 343 -14.48 -2.64 -8.66
CA ILE A 343 -13.96 -2.53 -10.02
C ILE A 343 -13.59 -1.08 -10.29
N LYS A 344 -12.72 -0.88 -11.28
CA LYS A 344 -12.37 0.46 -11.75
C LYS A 344 -12.91 0.65 -13.15
N LEU A 345 -13.64 1.72 -13.37
CA LEU A 345 -14.09 2.13 -14.70
C LEU A 345 -13.18 3.22 -15.22
N ILE A 346 -12.76 3.10 -16.47
CA ILE A 346 -12.06 4.16 -17.18
C ILE A 346 -13.10 4.94 -17.97
N ILE A 347 -13.46 6.11 -17.45
CA ILE A 347 -14.35 7.05 -18.12
C ILE A 347 -13.58 7.62 -19.32
N PRO A 348 -14.03 7.39 -20.56
CA PRO A 348 -13.29 7.75 -21.75
C PRO A 348 -13.13 9.27 -21.86
N ALA A 349 -11.96 9.70 -22.29
CA ALA A 349 -11.74 11.10 -22.64
C ALA A 349 -12.32 11.41 -24.04
N PRO A 350 -12.87 12.61 -24.27
CA PRO A 350 -13.42 12.99 -25.58
C PRO A 350 -12.42 12.84 -26.73
N ASP A 351 -11.13 13.02 -26.43
CA ASP A 351 -10.02 13.00 -27.40
C ASP A 351 -9.15 11.73 -27.31
N ALA A 352 -9.60 10.67 -26.61
CA ALA A 352 -8.84 9.43 -26.48
C ALA A 352 -8.63 8.76 -27.86
N ARG A 353 -7.36 8.59 -28.26
CA ARG A 353 -6.96 8.00 -29.55
C ARG A 353 -6.28 6.65 -29.44
N GLU A 354 -5.74 6.33 -28.27
CA GLU A 354 -4.97 5.11 -28.00
C GLU A 354 -5.56 4.32 -26.84
N ASP A 355 -5.47 2.99 -26.91
CA ASP A 355 -5.82 2.13 -25.78
C ASP A 355 -4.59 1.83 -24.92
N HIS A 356 -4.41 2.65 -23.88
CA HIS A 356 -3.31 2.51 -22.92
C HIS A 356 -3.42 1.28 -22.01
N LEU A 357 -4.52 0.52 -22.08
CA LEU A 357 -4.74 -0.71 -21.32
C LEU A 357 -4.77 -1.96 -22.21
N ALA A 358 -4.41 -1.84 -23.49
CA ALA A 358 -4.42 -2.95 -24.44
C ALA A 358 -3.61 -4.15 -23.97
N ALA A 359 -2.47 -3.93 -23.29
CA ALA A 359 -1.62 -4.99 -22.76
C ALA A 359 -2.28 -5.82 -21.64
N LEU A 360 -3.33 -5.31 -20.99
CA LEU A 360 -4.05 -5.99 -19.92
C LEU A 360 -5.33 -6.67 -20.41
N ARG A 361 -5.63 -6.61 -21.70
CA ARG A 361 -6.81 -7.27 -22.23
C ARG A 361 -6.65 -8.79 -22.10
N PRO A 362 -7.73 -9.54 -21.85
CA PRO A 362 -7.64 -10.99 -21.67
C PRO A 362 -6.95 -11.73 -22.83
N ASP A 363 -7.13 -11.24 -24.06
CA ASP A 363 -6.54 -11.79 -25.29
C ASP A 363 -5.13 -11.26 -25.60
N ALA A 364 -4.60 -10.32 -24.81
CA ALA A 364 -3.31 -9.68 -25.08
C ALA A 364 -2.13 -10.63 -24.80
N LEU A 365 -1.16 -10.61 -25.72
CA LEU A 365 0.17 -11.15 -25.52
C LEU A 365 1.13 -9.99 -25.28
N ALA A 366 1.73 -9.93 -24.09
CA ALA A 366 2.66 -8.87 -23.73
C ALA A 366 3.86 -9.42 -22.97
N GLU A 367 4.93 -8.65 -22.94
CA GLU A 367 6.10 -8.99 -22.13
C GLU A 367 5.74 -8.94 -20.63
N PRO A 368 6.31 -9.80 -19.77
CA PRO A 368 6.03 -9.78 -18.33
C PRO A 368 6.12 -8.39 -17.68
N ALA A 369 7.09 -7.56 -18.10
CA ALA A 369 7.28 -6.20 -17.60
C ALA A 369 6.07 -5.26 -17.85
N ALA A 370 5.26 -5.53 -18.88
CA ALA A 370 4.07 -4.76 -19.18
C ALA A 370 2.98 -4.92 -18.09
N PHE A 371 2.93 -6.06 -17.40
CA PHE A 371 1.94 -6.33 -16.34
C PHE A 371 2.35 -5.77 -14.97
N GLU A 372 3.65 -5.61 -14.69
CA GLU A 372 4.12 -5.08 -13.41
C GLU A 372 4.11 -3.53 -13.39
N GLY A 373 4.30 -2.89 -14.55
CA GLY A 373 4.45 -1.45 -14.69
C GLY A 373 3.24 -0.69 -15.24
N TRP A 374 2.17 -1.38 -15.68
CA TRP A 374 1.08 -0.76 -16.43
C TRP A 374 0.46 0.46 -15.73
N TYR A 375 0.24 0.38 -14.40
CA TYR A 375 -0.45 1.43 -13.67
C TYR A 375 0.37 2.72 -13.60
N ARG A 376 1.70 2.58 -13.41
CA ARG A 376 2.62 3.73 -13.46
C ARG A 376 2.67 4.33 -14.86
N GLY A 377 2.78 3.49 -15.88
CA GLY A 377 2.76 3.92 -17.28
C GLY A 377 1.47 4.68 -17.62
N TRP A 378 0.32 4.12 -17.22
CA TRP A 378 -0.99 4.75 -17.40
C TRP A 378 -1.06 6.10 -16.69
N LEU A 379 -0.59 6.23 -15.45
CA LEU A 379 -0.60 7.53 -14.73
C LEU A 379 0.27 8.63 -15.37
N GLN A 380 1.30 8.28 -16.15
CA GLN A 380 2.14 9.26 -16.85
C GLN A 380 1.48 9.82 -18.12
N VAL A 381 0.43 9.17 -18.62
CA VAL A 381 -0.34 9.67 -19.77
C VAL A 381 -1.24 10.81 -19.30
N ASP A 382 -1.40 11.84 -20.13
CA ASP A 382 -2.26 12.97 -19.83
C ASP A 382 -3.69 12.48 -19.52
N PRO A 383 -4.34 12.90 -18.41
CA PRO A 383 -5.73 12.56 -18.11
C PRO A 383 -6.72 12.82 -19.26
N ALA A 384 -6.46 13.84 -20.10
CA ALA A 384 -7.25 14.15 -21.29
C ALA A 384 -7.09 13.12 -22.43
N GLU A 385 -6.09 12.24 -22.36
CA GLU A 385 -5.85 11.17 -23.32
C GLU A 385 -6.20 9.79 -22.74
N ARG A 386 -5.78 9.50 -21.50
CA ARG A 386 -6.00 8.19 -20.85
C ARG A 386 -7.38 7.98 -20.23
N GLY A 387 -8.17 9.04 -20.10
CA GLY A 387 -9.45 9.03 -19.39
C GLY A 387 -9.30 9.07 -17.86
N TRP A 388 -10.44 8.99 -17.17
CA TRP A 388 -10.51 9.11 -15.71
C TRP A 388 -10.92 7.80 -15.08
N MET A 389 -10.09 7.29 -14.17
CA MET A 389 -10.37 6.05 -13.45
C MET A 389 -11.25 6.33 -12.24
N ARG A 390 -12.34 5.58 -12.07
CA ARG A 390 -13.25 5.70 -10.93
C ARG A 390 -13.62 4.34 -10.38
N THR A 391 -13.69 4.24 -9.06
CA THR A 391 -13.98 2.97 -8.38
C THR A 391 -15.50 2.83 -8.18
N TYR A 392 -16.03 1.66 -8.53
CA TYR A 392 -17.45 1.31 -8.38
C TYR A 392 -17.60 -0.10 -7.79
N SER A 393 -18.79 -0.40 -7.29
CA SER A 393 -19.18 -1.75 -6.85
C SER A 393 -20.10 -2.39 -7.86
N ILE A 394 -19.92 -3.69 -8.10
CA ILE A 394 -20.85 -4.50 -8.88
C ILE A 394 -22.13 -4.69 -8.07
N ARG A 395 -23.27 -4.37 -8.68
CA ARG A 395 -24.61 -4.53 -8.09
C ARG A 395 -25.22 -5.88 -8.41
N GLU A 396 -25.06 -6.33 -9.64
CA GLU A 396 -25.52 -7.64 -10.07
C GLU A 396 -24.59 -8.18 -11.14
N TRP A 397 -24.44 -9.50 -11.17
CA TRP A 397 -23.73 -10.22 -12.20
C TRP A 397 -24.63 -11.29 -12.79
N ARG A 398 -24.80 -11.29 -14.10
CA ARG A 398 -25.64 -12.24 -14.83
C ARG A 398 -24.83 -12.88 -15.94
N GLY A 399 -24.50 -14.17 -15.78
CA GLY A 399 -23.83 -14.95 -16.84
C GLY A 399 -24.66 -15.03 -18.12
N ALA A 400 -24.01 -15.35 -19.24
CA ALA A 400 -24.69 -15.54 -20.52
C ALA A 400 -25.76 -16.65 -20.40
N GLY A 401 -26.97 -16.37 -20.87
CA GLY A 401 -28.10 -17.30 -20.79
C GLY A 401 -28.79 -17.36 -19.42
N HIS A 402 -28.46 -16.47 -18.48
CA HIS A 402 -29.23 -16.29 -17.25
C HIS A 402 -30.67 -15.85 -17.57
N PRO A 403 -31.70 -16.19 -16.78
CA PRO A 403 -33.08 -15.77 -17.05
C PRO A 403 -33.27 -14.24 -17.19
N GLY A 404 -32.41 -13.47 -16.51
CA GLY A 404 -32.32 -12.01 -16.62
C GLY A 404 -31.27 -11.48 -17.61
N ASN A 405 -30.57 -12.35 -18.34
CA ASN A 405 -29.61 -12.00 -19.40
C ASN A 405 -29.75 -13.01 -20.56
N LEU A 406 -30.56 -12.66 -21.55
CA LEU A 406 -30.76 -13.44 -22.76
C LEU A 406 -29.67 -13.20 -23.82
N GLY A 407 -28.70 -12.34 -23.51
CA GLY A 407 -27.57 -12.03 -24.37
C GLY A 407 -26.53 -13.16 -24.44
N PRO A 408 -25.65 -13.12 -25.45
CA PRO A 408 -24.59 -14.12 -25.65
C PRO A 408 -23.39 -13.93 -24.72
N HIS A 409 -23.32 -12.81 -24.00
CA HIS A 409 -22.20 -12.42 -23.15
C HIS A 409 -22.69 -12.14 -21.73
N PRO A 410 -21.84 -12.31 -20.71
CA PRO A 410 -22.19 -11.91 -19.36
C PRO A 410 -22.51 -10.42 -19.28
N GLU A 411 -23.35 -10.06 -18.31
CA GLU A 411 -23.74 -8.70 -17.99
C GLU A 411 -23.41 -8.42 -16.53
N LEU A 412 -23.01 -7.18 -16.25
CA LEU A 412 -22.93 -6.66 -14.89
C LEU A 412 -23.67 -5.34 -14.79
N ASP A 413 -24.26 -5.10 -13.63
CA ASP A 413 -24.89 -3.83 -13.31
C ASP A 413 -24.01 -3.02 -12.36
N ILE A 414 -23.92 -1.72 -12.64
CA ILE A 414 -23.32 -0.71 -11.76
C ILE A 414 -24.33 0.41 -11.52
N ASP A 415 -24.42 0.86 -10.27
CA ASP A 415 -25.22 2.05 -9.93
C ASP A 415 -24.27 3.25 -9.81
N MET A 416 -24.56 4.30 -10.58
CA MET A 416 -23.79 5.54 -10.62
C MET A 416 -24.63 6.69 -10.07
N VAL A 417 -24.07 7.45 -9.13
CA VAL A 417 -24.69 8.65 -8.57
C VAL A 417 -24.49 9.83 -9.53
N LEU A 418 -25.56 10.55 -9.82
CA LEU A 418 -25.59 11.69 -10.74
C LEU A 418 -25.60 13.03 -9.99
N HIS A 419 -24.42 13.52 -9.61
CA HIS A 419 -24.26 14.92 -9.17
C HIS A 419 -23.77 15.77 -10.35
N LEU A 420 -24.67 16.56 -10.96
CA LEU A 420 -24.39 17.36 -12.16
C LEU A 420 -24.01 18.82 -11.87
N GLU A 421 -23.49 19.12 -10.69
CA GLU A 421 -23.05 20.47 -10.31
C GLU A 421 -21.89 20.98 -11.22
N GLU A 422 -21.77 22.31 -11.35
CA GLU A 422 -20.70 22.94 -12.14
C GLU A 422 -19.31 22.63 -11.56
N PRO A 423 -18.32 22.24 -12.38
CA PRO A 423 -17.04 21.75 -11.88
C PRO A 423 -16.20 22.86 -11.25
N ALA A 424 -15.83 22.70 -9.98
CA ALA A 424 -14.86 23.55 -9.30
C ALA A 424 -13.39 23.27 -9.70
N VAL A 425 -13.10 22.06 -10.23
CA VAL A 425 -11.76 21.56 -10.58
C VAL A 425 -11.86 20.65 -11.83
N PRO A 426 -10.87 20.66 -12.76
CA PRO A 426 -10.81 19.72 -13.87
C PRO A 426 -10.89 18.26 -13.41
N GLY A 427 -11.71 17.42 -14.07
CA GLY A 427 -11.92 16.02 -13.68
C GLY A 427 -13.07 15.79 -12.68
N SER A 428 -13.52 16.83 -11.97
CA SER A 428 -14.66 16.71 -11.06
C SER A 428 -15.97 16.46 -11.83
N GLY A 429 -16.77 15.51 -11.37
CA GLY A 429 -18.08 15.15 -11.96
C GLY A 429 -18.02 14.50 -13.34
N VAL A 430 -16.84 14.12 -13.85
CA VAL A 430 -16.70 13.54 -15.20
C VAL A 430 -17.48 12.24 -15.36
N ALA A 431 -17.45 11.37 -14.35
CA ALA A 431 -18.18 10.11 -14.40
C ALA A 431 -19.70 10.30 -14.37
N ALA A 432 -20.22 11.22 -13.54
CA ALA A 432 -21.64 11.55 -13.50
C ALA A 432 -22.12 12.14 -14.83
N ARG A 433 -21.34 13.04 -15.44
CA ARG A 433 -21.66 13.61 -16.77
C ARG A 433 -21.61 12.57 -17.88
N TRP A 434 -20.58 11.73 -17.89
CA TRP A 434 -20.49 10.64 -18.86
C TRP A 434 -21.67 9.69 -18.70
N ALA A 435 -21.98 9.24 -17.48
CA ALA A 435 -23.10 8.34 -17.21
C ALA A 435 -24.45 8.95 -17.63
N ALA A 436 -24.69 10.23 -17.34
CA ALA A 436 -25.89 10.93 -17.75
C ALA A 436 -26.05 10.96 -19.28
N ALA A 437 -24.95 11.17 -20.01
CA ALA A 437 -24.91 11.22 -21.46
C ALA A 437 -24.91 9.84 -22.14
N ALA A 438 -24.38 8.80 -21.48
CA ALA A 438 -24.13 7.48 -22.05
C ALA A 438 -25.38 6.86 -22.69
N GLN A 439 -25.22 6.27 -23.86
CA GLN A 439 -26.24 5.58 -24.63
C GLN A 439 -25.91 4.09 -24.76
N VAL A 440 -26.92 3.29 -25.09
CA VAL A 440 -26.71 1.87 -25.42
C VAL A 440 -25.75 1.76 -26.60
N GLY A 441 -24.72 0.94 -26.44
CA GLY A 441 -23.62 0.76 -27.40
C GLY A 441 -22.37 1.59 -27.10
N ASP A 442 -22.44 2.56 -26.18
CA ASP A 442 -21.27 3.37 -25.84
C ASP A 442 -20.17 2.51 -25.19
N PRO A 443 -18.89 2.70 -25.56
CA PRO A 443 -17.78 1.92 -25.05
C PRO A 443 -17.35 2.41 -23.66
N ILE A 444 -16.91 1.47 -22.83
CA ILE A 444 -16.25 1.75 -21.55
C ILE A 444 -15.27 0.64 -21.21
N THR A 445 -14.16 0.97 -20.56
CA THR A 445 -13.19 -0.04 -20.09
C THR A 445 -13.36 -0.27 -18.60
N LEU A 446 -13.51 -1.54 -18.22
CA LEU A 446 -13.50 -1.98 -16.83
C LEU A 446 -12.16 -2.62 -16.50
N LEU A 447 -11.58 -2.26 -15.37
CA LEU A 447 -10.42 -2.91 -14.78
C LEU A 447 -10.88 -3.70 -13.56
N GLY A 448 -10.57 -5.00 -13.53
CA GLY A 448 -11.08 -5.89 -12.49
C GLY A 448 -10.25 -7.17 -12.31
N PRO A 449 -10.57 -7.96 -11.27
CA PRO A 449 -9.83 -9.17 -10.92
C PRO A 449 -9.89 -10.25 -12.00
N ASN A 450 -8.75 -10.90 -12.22
CA ASN A 450 -8.63 -12.06 -13.09
C ASN A 450 -9.05 -13.35 -12.36
N ALA A 451 -10.20 -13.92 -12.71
CA ALA A 451 -10.74 -15.14 -12.09
C ALA A 451 -9.79 -16.35 -12.15
N ARG A 452 -8.80 -16.36 -13.06
CA ARG A 452 -7.81 -17.44 -13.15
C ARG A 452 -6.70 -17.34 -12.11
N LEU A 453 -6.34 -16.13 -11.69
CA LEU A 453 -5.15 -15.91 -10.85
C LEU A 453 -5.49 -15.44 -9.44
N VAL A 454 -6.69 -14.88 -9.22
CA VAL A 454 -7.08 -14.31 -7.93
C VAL A 454 -8.05 -15.22 -7.17
N GLY A 455 -7.79 -15.38 -5.87
CA GLY A 455 -8.63 -16.13 -4.95
C GLY A 455 -9.73 -15.27 -4.30
N PRO A 456 -10.50 -15.84 -3.37
CA PRO A 456 -11.49 -15.10 -2.58
C PRO A 456 -10.88 -14.00 -1.70
N ASP A 457 -9.57 -14.08 -1.39
CA ASP A 457 -8.85 -13.10 -0.56
C ASP A 457 -8.35 -11.87 -1.34
N TYR A 458 -8.81 -11.69 -2.59
CA TYR A 458 -8.43 -10.54 -3.42
C TYR A 458 -8.73 -9.20 -2.70
N GLY A 459 -7.75 -8.29 -2.73
CA GLY A 459 -7.82 -7.00 -2.03
C GLY A 459 -8.88 -6.01 -2.53
N GLY A 460 -9.70 -6.40 -3.52
CA GLY A 460 -10.82 -5.61 -4.04
C GLY A 460 -12.16 -5.86 -3.34
N ILE A 461 -12.20 -6.65 -2.26
CA ILE A 461 -13.37 -6.81 -1.38
C ILE A 461 -13.10 -6.08 -0.07
N GLU A 462 -13.89 -5.04 0.20
CA GLU A 462 -13.68 -4.10 1.32
C GLU A 462 -14.56 -4.43 2.53
N PHE A 463 -15.63 -5.20 2.36
CA PHE A 463 -16.41 -5.72 3.49
C PHE A 463 -15.79 -7.02 4.04
N ARG A 464 -15.13 -6.93 5.20
CA ARG A 464 -14.46 -8.05 5.87
C ARG A 464 -14.93 -8.20 7.32
N PRO A 465 -16.16 -8.67 7.58
CA PRO A 465 -16.70 -8.75 8.94
C PRO A 465 -16.03 -9.83 9.79
N GLY A 466 -15.23 -10.72 9.18
CA GLY A 466 -14.53 -11.81 9.86
C GLY A 466 -15.48 -12.68 10.69
N THR A 467 -15.29 -12.68 12.00
CA THR A 467 -16.12 -13.46 12.95
C THR A 467 -17.40 -12.75 13.38
N ALA A 468 -17.54 -11.45 13.07
CA ALA A 468 -18.69 -10.66 13.49
C ALA A 468 -19.97 -11.15 12.82
N ARG A 469 -21.06 -11.09 13.58
CA ARG A 469 -22.42 -11.38 13.10
C ARG A 469 -23.38 -10.22 13.35
N ARG A 470 -22.97 -9.24 14.16
CA ARG A 470 -23.69 -7.99 14.30
C ARG A 470 -22.98 -6.90 13.49
N VAL A 471 -23.70 -6.23 12.60
CA VAL A 471 -23.12 -5.22 11.70
C VAL A 471 -23.78 -3.85 11.81
N LEU A 472 -22.97 -2.81 11.65
CA LEU A 472 -23.43 -1.45 11.39
C LEU A 472 -22.90 -1.02 10.02
N LEU A 473 -23.80 -0.83 9.05
CA LEU A 473 -23.45 -0.26 7.75
C LEU A 473 -23.93 1.19 7.75
N ALA A 474 -23.06 2.15 7.51
CA ALA A 474 -23.48 3.55 7.45
C ALA A 474 -22.80 4.27 6.30
N GLY A 475 -23.57 5.04 5.54
CA GLY A 475 -23.01 5.82 4.45
C GLY A 475 -23.95 6.78 3.76
N ASP A 476 -23.39 7.55 2.83
CA ASP A 476 -24.16 8.44 1.96
C ASP A 476 -24.51 7.78 0.61
N GLU A 477 -25.06 8.53 -0.32
CA GLU A 477 -25.49 8.02 -1.62
C GLU A 477 -24.36 7.42 -2.46
N THR A 478 -23.11 7.79 -2.19
CA THR A 478 -21.94 7.26 -2.89
C THR A 478 -21.57 5.86 -2.38
N ALA A 479 -21.91 5.55 -1.12
CA ALA A 479 -21.75 4.23 -0.50
C ALA A 479 -22.95 3.31 -0.72
N LEU A 480 -24.11 3.86 -1.06
CA LEU A 480 -25.35 3.12 -1.30
C LEU A 480 -25.18 1.88 -2.20
N PRO A 481 -24.49 1.93 -3.36
CA PRO A 481 -24.32 0.75 -4.21
C PRO A 481 -23.61 -0.41 -3.51
N ALA A 482 -22.59 -0.10 -2.71
CA ALA A 482 -21.81 -1.09 -1.97
C ALA A 482 -22.63 -1.67 -0.81
N ILE A 483 -23.29 -0.81 -0.02
CA ILE A 483 -24.15 -1.24 1.10
C ILE A 483 -25.25 -2.17 0.59
N CYS A 484 -25.89 -1.84 -0.53
CA CYS A 484 -26.93 -2.69 -1.12
C CYS A 484 -26.36 -4.06 -1.55
N ALA A 485 -25.17 -4.09 -2.16
CA ALA A 485 -24.53 -5.34 -2.58
C ALA A 485 -24.16 -6.25 -1.40
N VAL A 486 -23.68 -5.64 -0.31
CA VAL A 486 -23.39 -6.34 0.95
C VAL A 486 -24.68 -6.90 1.54
N LEU A 487 -25.74 -6.10 1.66
CA LEU A 487 -27.01 -6.54 2.25
C LEU A 487 -27.65 -7.69 1.46
N GLU A 488 -27.64 -7.64 0.13
CA GLU A 488 -28.23 -8.69 -0.73
C GLU A 488 -27.50 -10.03 -0.65
N THR A 489 -26.24 -10.04 -0.19
CA THR A 489 -25.45 -11.26 0.01
C THR A 489 -25.33 -11.72 1.44
N LEU A 490 -25.72 -10.87 2.40
CA LEU A 490 -25.50 -11.13 3.80
C LEU A 490 -26.29 -12.38 4.25
N PRO A 491 -25.64 -13.39 4.86
CA PRO A 491 -26.33 -14.58 5.35
C PRO A 491 -27.37 -14.28 6.43
N GLU A 492 -28.36 -15.17 6.60
CA GLU A 492 -29.41 -15.10 7.64
C GLU A 492 -28.86 -14.97 9.07
N SER A 493 -27.62 -15.42 9.31
CA SER A 493 -26.97 -15.33 10.62
C SER A 493 -26.58 -13.91 11.03
N PHE A 494 -26.67 -12.93 10.13
CA PHE A 494 -26.30 -11.55 10.42
C PHE A 494 -27.50 -10.74 10.92
N THR A 495 -27.24 -9.87 11.89
CA THR A 495 -28.21 -8.92 12.46
C THR A 495 -27.60 -7.53 12.49
N GLY A 496 -28.40 -6.47 12.54
CA GLY A 496 -27.85 -5.13 12.78
C GLY A 496 -28.62 -4.02 12.09
N HIS A 497 -27.91 -2.95 11.72
CA HIS A 497 -28.54 -1.78 11.11
C HIS A 497 -27.73 -1.27 9.92
N ALA A 498 -28.42 -0.82 8.88
CA ALA A 498 -27.90 -0.11 7.74
C ALA A 498 -28.54 1.28 7.64
N LEU A 499 -27.77 2.35 7.77
CA LEU A 499 -28.25 3.73 7.67
C LEU A 499 -27.65 4.37 6.43
N ILE A 500 -28.52 4.79 5.50
CA ILE A 500 -28.09 5.29 4.19
C ILE A 500 -28.70 6.68 3.97
N GLU A 501 -27.87 7.70 3.94
CA GLU A 501 -28.27 9.06 3.57
C GLU A 501 -28.36 9.19 2.05
N VAL A 502 -29.47 9.72 1.56
CA VAL A 502 -29.74 9.87 0.12
C VAL A 502 -30.28 11.26 -0.19
N PRO A 503 -30.02 11.84 -1.38
CA PRO A 503 -30.54 13.15 -1.73
C PRO A 503 -32.07 13.19 -1.73
N ASP A 504 -32.73 12.21 -2.36
CA ASP A 504 -34.19 12.14 -2.50
C ASP A 504 -34.75 10.83 -1.95
N ALA A 505 -35.98 10.85 -1.46
CA ALA A 505 -36.67 9.64 -0.99
C ALA A 505 -36.87 8.61 -2.11
N ALA A 506 -36.94 9.04 -3.37
CA ALA A 506 -37.00 8.18 -4.55
C ALA A 506 -35.68 7.44 -4.83
N ASP A 507 -34.56 7.84 -4.22
CA ASP A 507 -33.29 7.12 -4.33
C ASP A 507 -33.23 5.87 -3.45
N ALA A 508 -34.16 5.72 -2.50
CA ALA A 508 -34.27 4.54 -1.65
C ALA A 508 -34.55 3.28 -2.48
N GLN A 509 -33.66 2.29 -2.37
CA GLN A 509 -33.75 1.04 -3.12
C GLN A 509 -34.53 -0.02 -2.36
N ARG A 510 -35.25 -0.87 -3.11
CA ARG A 510 -35.84 -2.08 -2.54
C ARG A 510 -34.77 -3.15 -2.41
N ILE A 511 -34.31 -3.39 -1.18
CA ILE A 511 -33.28 -4.39 -0.89
C ILE A 511 -33.92 -5.71 -0.49
N LEU A 512 -33.52 -6.80 -1.16
CA LEU A 512 -33.88 -8.16 -0.77
C LEU A 512 -32.71 -8.79 -0.03
N THR A 513 -32.72 -8.67 1.30
CA THR A 513 -31.73 -9.30 2.17
C THR A 513 -32.27 -10.57 2.81
N ARG A 514 -31.37 -11.53 3.09
CA ARG A 514 -31.67 -12.70 3.92
C ARG A 514 -31.35 -12.46 5.39
N SER A 515 -30.55 -11.45 5.71
CA SER A 515 -30.17 -11.10 7.08
C SER A 515 -31.27 -10.36 7.82
N ASP A 516 -31.16 -10.33 9.16
CA ASP A 516 -32.02 -9.53 10.04
C ASP A 516 -31.39 -8.15 10.29
N VAL A 517 -30.91 -7.51 9.22
CA VAL A 517 -30.35 -6.15 9.25
C VAL A 517 -31.45 -5.17 8.87
N GLU A 518 -31.78 -4.26 9.80
CA GLU A 518 -32.76 -3.20 9.58
C GLU A 518 -32.18 -2.11 8.69
N VAL A 519 -32.90 -1.69 7.65
CA VAL A 519 -32.46 -0.67 6.69
C VAL A 519 -33.23 0.62 6.90
N SER A 520 -32.51 1.70 7.20
CA SER A 520 -33.03 3.05 7.39
C SER A 520 -32.53 3.99 6.30
N TRP A 521 -33.46 4.52 5.52
CA TRP A 521 -33.19 5.52 4.50
C TRP A 521 -33.36 6.93 5.07
N LEU A 522 -32.37 7.80 4.88
CA LEU A 522 -32.34 9.16 5.38
C LEU A 522 -32.40 10.15 4.21
N PRO A 523 -33.60 10.47 3.69
CA PRO A 523 -33.75 11.41 2.59
C PRO A 523 -33.42 12.83 3.05
N ARG A 524 -32.39 13.40 2.43
CA ARG A 524 -31.77 14.66 2.82
C ARG A 524 -32.52 15.89 2.30
N GLY A 525 -33.13 15.80 1.12
CA GLY A 525 -33.72 16.96 0.44
C GLY A 525 -32.66 18.05 0.25
N ASP A 526 -32.97 19.26 0.73
CA ASP A 526 -32.06 20.42 0.63
C ASP A 526 -31.02 20.50 1.77
N ALA A 527 -31.01 19.54 2.71
CA ALA A 527 -30.07 19.59 3.82
C ALA A 527 -28.62 19.31 3.35
N PRO A 528 -27.59 19.84 4.02
CA PRO A 528 -26.19 19.53 3.69
C PRO A 528 -25.85 18.07 3.95
N HIS A 529 -24.91 17.50 3.17
CA HIS A 529 -24.39 16.15 3.41
C HIS A 529 -23.96 15.92 4.85
N GLY A 530 -24.26 14.73 5.38
CA GLY A 530 -23.88 14.30 6.72
C GLY A 530 -24.77 14.79 7.85
N THR A 531 -25.69 15.71 7.58
CA THR A 531 -26.54 16.31 8.61
C THR A 531 -27.64 15.37 9.11
N LEU A 532 -27.95 14.29 8.39
CA LEU A 532 -28.87 13.25 8.85
C LEU A 532 -28.13 11.99 9.30
N LEU A 533 -27.07 11.60 8.58
CA LEU A 533 -26.34 10.37 8.86
C LEU A 533 -25.69 10.34 10.25
N ASP A 534 -24.89 11.36 10.60
CA ASP A 534 -24.17 11.38 11.88
C ASP A 534 -25.12 11.38 13.08
N PRO A 535 -26.16 12.23 13.14
CA PRO A 535 -27.14 12.19 14.23
C PRO A 535 -27.92 10.88 14.32
N ALA A 536 -28.28 10.27 13.18
CA ALA A 536 -29.04 9.03 13.17
C ALA A 536 -28.23 7.85 13.72
N VAL A 537 -26.95 7.74 13.34
CA VAL A 537 -26.05 6.70 13.86
C VAL A 537 -25.81 6.89 15.36
N ARG A 538 -25.56 8.13 15.83
CA ARG A 538 -25.40 8.42 17.26
C ARG A 538 -26.64 8.06 18.06
N THR A 539 -27.82 8.49 17.60
CA THR A 539 -29.10 8.20 18.26
C THR A 539 -29.33 6.70 18.37
N LEU A 540 -29.08 5.94 17.29
CA LEU A 540 -29.20 4.49 17.31
C LEU A 540 -28.29 3.86 18.37
N LEU A 541 -27.04 4.28 18.44
CA LEU A 541 -26.05 3.72 19.37
C LEU A 541 -26.32 4.12 20.82
N ASP A 542 -26.86 5.32 21.05
CA ASP A 542 -27.30 5.80 22.36
C ASP A 542 -28.54 5.06 22.87
N GLU A 543 -29.52 4.79 21.99
CA GLU A 543 -30.76 4.06 22.34
C GLU A 543 -30.54 2.56 22.46
N ARG A 544 -29.55 2.01 21.76
CA ARG A 544 -29.25 0.56 21.67
C ARG A 544 -27.78 0.28 21.99
N PRO A 545 -27.28 0.63 23.19
CA PRO A 545 -25.87 0.45 23.55
C PRO A 545 -25.44 -1.03 23.54
N GLU A 546 -26.39 -1.96 23.70
CA GLU A 546 -26.13 -3.40 23.59
C GLU A 546 -25.59 -3.82 22.23
N LEU A 547 -25.80 -3.02 21.16
CA LEU A 547 -25.22 -3.26 19.85
C LEU A 547 -23.69 -3.34 19.91
N CYS A 548 -23.06 -2.54 20.78
CA CYS A 548 -21.61 -2.47 20.94
C CYS A 548 -21.12 -3.00 22.30
N ALA A 549 -22.01 -3.32 23.25
CA ALA A 549 -21.64 -3.58 24.65
C ALA A 549 -20.77 -4.83 24.91
N GLU A 550 -20.90 -5.90 24.13
CA GLU A 550 -20.09 -7.12 24.29
C GLU A 550 -18.64 -6.95 23.78
N CYS A 551 -18.29 -5.80 23.20
CA CYS A 551 -16.91 -5.48 22.78
C CYS A 551 -15.96 -5.20 23.96
N SER A 552 -16.48 -5.08 25.19
CA SER A 552 -15.73 -4.65 26.38
C SER A 552 -15.13 -5.78 27.24
N VAL A 553 -15.25 -7.05 26.83
CA VAL A 553 -14.78 -8.18 27.66
C VAL A 553 -13.32 -8.53 27.35
N GLY A 554 -12.38 -7.89 28.07
CA GLY A 554 -11.12 -8.55 28.44
C GLY A 554 -9.78 -7.95 28.00
N VAL A 555 -9.72 -6.74 27.43
CA VAL A 555 -8.43 -6.06 27.18
C VAL A 555 -8.28 -4.88 28.13
N PRO A 556 -7.22 -4.79 28.98
CA PRO A 556 -7.00 -3.62 29.81
C PRO A 556 -6.74 -2.41 28.94
N HIS A 557 -7.47 -1.31 29.16
CA HIS A 557 -7.14 -0.01 28.59
C HIS A 557 -5.82 0.48 29.18
N GLU A 558 -4.73 0.42 28.40
CA GLU A 558 -3.55 1.23 28.66
C GLU A 558 -3.87 2.68 28.24
N PRO A 559 -3.71 3.68 29.13
CA PRO A 559 -3.79 5.08 28.75
C PRO A 559 -2.49 5.46 28.03
N GLY A 560 -2.42 5.15 26.73
CA GLY A 560 -1.34 5.50 25.81
C GLY A 560 -1.88 6.38 24.68
N ASP A 561 -1.12 7.41 24.32
CA ASP A 561 -1.50 8.56 23.49
C ASP A 561 -2.35 8.22 22.25
N PHE A 562 -3.49 8.90 22.14
CA PHE A 562 -4.21 9.03 20.88
C PHE A 562 -3.36 9.88 19.93
N GLU A 563 -2.73 9.29 18.90
CA GLU A 563 -2.46 10.06 17.70
C GLU A 563 -3.82 10.44 17.10
N GLU A 564 -4.14 11.72 17.19
CA GLU A 564 -5.22 12.32 16.44
C GLU A 564 -4.93 12.02 14.96
N VAL A 565 -5.73 11.14 14.35
CA VAL A 565 -5.67 10.94 12.89
C VAL A 565 -6.00 12.29 12.29
N ASP A 566 -4.97 12.97 11.82
CA ASP A 566 -5.08 14.24 11.13
C ASP A 566 -5.79 13.97 9.81
N ILE A 567 -6.97 14.56 9.71
CA ILE A 567 -8.01 14.34 8.70
C ILE A 567 -7.55 14.86 7.33
N ASP A 568 -6.54 15.73 7.33
CA ASP A 568 -5.92 16.20 6.10
C ASP A 568 -4.84 15.19 5.64
N SER A 569 -3.94 14.70 6.52
CA SER A 569 -2.72 13.93 6.13
C SER A 569 -2.80 12.42 5.93
N THR A 570 -3.97 11.79 6.09
CA THR A 570 -4.06 10.32 6.15
C THR A 570 -4.99 9.75 5.08
N ILE A 571 -4.55 8.64 4.47
CA ILE A 571 -5.33 7.68 3.69
C ILE A 571 -6.76 7.53 4.25
N LEU A 572 -7.77 7.91 3.45
CA LEU A 572 -9.21 7.79 3.76
C LEU A 572 -9.75 6.38 3.47
N TRP A 573 -8.96 5.33 3.77
CA TRP A 573 -9.42 3.95 3.69
C TRP A 573 -8.71 3.08 4.74
N GLU A 574 -9.48 2.49 5.65
CA GLU A 574 -9.00 1.42 6.53
C GLU A 574 -9.99 0.26 6.45
N THR A 575 -9.53 -0.86 5.89
CA THR A 575 -10.27 -2.12 5.90
C THR A 575 -9.69 -3.01 6.98
N THR A 576 -10.50 -3.32 7.99
CA THR A 576 -10.13 -4.20 9.09
C THR A 576 -10.85 -5.54 8.93
N GLU A 577 -10.19 -6.62 9.35
CA GLU A 577 -10.85 -7.91 9.52
C GLU A 577 -11.55 -7.91 10.87
N GLY A 578 -12.89 -8.02 10.86
CA GLY A 578 -13.69 -7.98 12.08
C GLY A 578 -13.32 -9.09 13.06
N HIS A 579 -12.71 -8.69 14.17
CA HIS A 579 -12.44 -9.56 15.31
C HIS A 579 -13.40 -9.19 16.46
N GLY A 580 -14.30 -10.09 16.82
CA GLY A 580 -15.31 -9.86 17.86
C GLY A 580 -16.76 -9.97 17.35
N PRO A 581 -17.76 -9.74 18.21
CA PRO A 581 -19.18 -9.95 17.86
C PRO A 581 -19.75 -8.88 16.92
N PHE A 582 -19.12 -7.70 16.88
CA PHE A 582 -19.58 -6.49 16.18
C PHE A 582 -18.60 -6.05 15.09
N TYR A 583 -19.14 -5.49 14.00
CA TYR A 583 -18.37 -4.89 12.90
C TYR A 583 -19.10 -3.68 12.32
N ALA A 584 -18.43 -2.53 12.23
CA ALA A 584 -18.92 -1.34 11.57
C ALA A 584 -18.19 -1.12 10.24
N TRP A 585 -18.96 -0.83 9.19
CA TRP A 585 -18.47 -0.43 7.89
C TRP A 585 -19.08 0.93 7.55
N LEU A 586 -18.22 1.94 7.42
CA LEU A 586 -18.61 3.33 7.25
C LEU A 586 -18.08 3.86 5.92
N ALA A 587 -18.91 4.37 5.02
CA ALA A 587 -18.41 4.93 3.77
C ALA A 587 -19.20 6.15 3.26
N GLY A 588 -18.53 7.14 2.70
CA GLY A 588 -19.18 8.37 2.22
C GLY A 588 -18.29 9.60 2.35
N GLU A 589 -18.88 10.77 2.61
CA GLU A 589 -18.16 12.03 2.80
C GLU A 589 -17.12 11.91 3.94
N ALA A 590 -15.87 12.25 3.63
CA ALA A 590 -14.71 12.01 4.47
C ALA A 590 -14.84 12.58 5.91
N GLY A 591 -15.37 13.80 6.04
CA GLY A 591 -15.57 14.45 7.34
C GLY A 591 -16.60 13.75 8.21
N VAL A 592 -17.74 13.37 7.62
CA VAL A 592 -18.83 12.67 8.31
C VAL A 592 -18.38 11.31 8.81
N ILE A 593 -17.77 10.51 7.92
CA ILE A 593 -17.32 9.16 8.24
C ILE A 593 -16.23 9.16 9.32
N THR A 594 -15.33 10.14 9.29
CA THR A 594 -14.30 10.30 10.32
C THR A 594 -14.90 10.68 11.68
N GLY A 595 -15.93 11.53 11.70
CA GLY A 595 -16.68 11.89 12.91
C GLY A 595 -17.35 10.67 13.55
N LEU A 596 -17.98 9.83 12.72
CA LEU A 596 -18.62 8.59 13.16
C LEU A 596 -17.62 7.57 13.71
N ARG A 597 -16.50 7.37 13.02
CA ARG A 597 -15.43 6.49 13.49
C ARG A 597 -14.90 6.93 14.86
N ARG A 598 -14.68 8.24 15.03
CA ARG A 598 -14.21 8.82 16.29
C ARG A 598 -15.18 8.53 17.43
N HIS A 599 -16.48 8.67 17.21
CA HIS A 599 -17.51 8.37 18.20
C HIS A 599 -17.49 6.89 18.60
N LEU A 600 -17.47 5.96 17.64
CA LEU A 600 -17.41 4.52 17.91
C LEU A 600 -16.17 4.12 18.73
N VAL A 601 -14.98 4.61 18.35
CA VAL A 601 -13.72 4.18 18.97
C VAL A 601 -13.43 4.92 20.28
N LYS A 602 -13.62 6.25 20.32
CA LYS A 602 -13.25 7.06 21.50
C LYS A 602 -14.34 7.14 22.55
N GLU A 603 -15.60 7.27 22.12
CA GLU A 603 -16.70 7.54 23.05
C GLU A 603 -17.38 6.24 23.48
N LEU A 604 -17.54 5.28 22.55
CA LEU A 604 -18.19 4.00 22.82
C LEU A 604 -17.21 2.83 23.08
N GLY A 605 -15.89 3.07 22.91
CA GLY A 605 -14.85 2.09 23.22
C GLY A 605 -14.82 0.85 22.31
N VAL A 606 -15.34 0.97 21.08
CA VAL A 606 -15.26 -0.10 20.07
C VAL A 606 -13.81 -0.28 19.62
N ASP A 607 -13.32 -1.51 19.52
CA ASP A 607 -11.97 -1.76 19.00
C ASP A 607 -11.87 -1.22 17.56
N ARG A 608 -10.81 -0.47 17.27
CA ARG A 608 -10.55 0.05 15.91
C ARG A 608 -10.57 -1.04 14.84
N LYS A 609 -10.18 -2.28 15.16
CA LYS A 609 -10.20 -3.45 14.25
C LYS A 609 -11.62 -3.95 13.93
N GLN A 610 -12.63 -3.41 14.62
CA GLN A 610 -14.04 -3.67 14.35
C GLN A 610 -14.67 -2.55 13.52
N VAL A 611 -13.93 -1.52 13.13
CA VAL A 611 -14.47 -0.36 12.39
C VAL A 611 -13.66 -0.14 11.12
N SER A 612 -14.22 -0.55 9.99
CA SER A 612 -13.72 -0.17 8.66
C SER A 612 -14.36 1.14 8.23
N PHE A 613 -13.57 1.99 7.58
CA PHE A 613 -14.09 3.25 7.06
C PHE A 613 -13.45 3.66 5.73
N MET A 614 -14.25 4.31 4.88
CA MET A 614 -13.81 4.82 3.57
C MET A 614 -14.40 6.22 3.29
N GLY A 615 -13.54 7.21 3.06
CA GLY A 615 -13.97 8.55 2.63
C GLY A 615 -13.97 8.64 1.11
N TYR A 616 -15.11 8.45 0.44
CA TYR A 616 -15.15 8.40 -1.04
C TYR A 616 -14.95 9.77 -1.71
N TRP A 617 -15.25 10.84 -0.99
CA TRP A 617 -15.19 12.20 -1.53
C TRP A 617 -15.15 13.23 -0.41
N ARG A 618 -14.72 14.45 -0.74
CA ARG A 618 -14.70 15.61 0.17
C ARG A 618 -15.38 16.80 -0.51
N LYS A 619 -16.11 17.61 0.25
CA LYS A 619 -16.70 18.85 -0.29
C LYS A 619 -15.59 19.75 -0.85
N GLY A 620 -15.56 19.94 -2.18
CA GLY A 620 -14.54 20.74 -2.90
C GLY A 620 -13.35 19.97 -3.49
N ARG A 621 -13.23 18.64 -3.27
CA ARG A 621 -12.24 17.77 -3.92
C ARG A 621 -12.84 16.37 -4.15
N ALA A 622 -12.89 15.93 -5.40
CA ALA A 622 -13.12 14.51 -5.70
C ALA A 622 -11.82 13.74 -5.47
N GLU A 623 -11.87 12.57 -4.83
CA GLU A 623 -10.72 11.66 -4.82
C GLU A 623 -10.46 11.20 -6.27
N GLY A 624 -9.21 11.41 -6.72
CA GLY A 624 -8.57 10.95 -7.96
C GLY A 624 -9.44 10.61 -9.15
#